data_AF-A0AAW1KSI7-F1
#
_entry.id   AF-A0AAW1KSI7-F1
#
_cell.length_a   1.000
_cell.length_b   1.000
_cell.length_c   1.000
_cell.angle_alpha   90.00
_cell.angle_beta   90.00
_cell.angle_gamma   90.00
#
_symmetry.space_group_name_H-M   'P 1'
#
loop_
_entity.id
_entity.type
_entity.pdbx_description
1 polymer ?
#
loop_
_entity_poly.entity_id
_entity_poly.type
_entity_poly.pdbx_seq_one_letter_code
_entity_poly.pdbx_strand_id
1 'polypeptide(L)'
;MSQRGAARYFNVPKSVISSRICGKYSVNQLGTGRAPIFSKEMEGVISSRICGKYSVNQLGTGRAPIFSKEMEEEIYQYIRKELASGQKHSKDDMLRLIGKFINDRNWKAPFKHGIPGKRWYSLFLARHTELNTRKKNK
;
A
#
# COMPACT_ATOMS: atom_id res chain seq x y z
N MET A 1 -3.03 6.62 44.91
CA MET A 1 -1.69 6.60 45.52
C MET A 1 -0.80 7.61 44.79
N SER A 2 -0.09 8.51 45.48
CA SER A 2 0.75 9.54 44.83
C SER A 2 2.08 8.96 44.35
N GLN A 3 2.75 9.60 43.38
CA GLN A 3 4.08 9.14 42.91
C GLN A 3 5.12 9.02 44.04
N ARG A 4 5.03 9.87 45.08
CA ARG A 4 5.86 9.77 46.29
C ARG A 4 5.45 8.58 47.15
N GLY A 5 4.15 8.31 47.27
CA GLY A 5 3.64 7.12 47.97
C GLY A 5 4.09 5.82 47.31
N ALA A 6 4.03 5.74 45.98
CA ALA A 6 4.51 4.60 45.22
C ALA A 6 6.04 4.42 45.34
N ALA A 7 6.81 5.50 45.29
CA ALA A 7 8.27 5.46 45.48
C ALA A 7 8.68 4.88 46.84
N ARG A 8 7.96 5.25 47.91
CA ARG A 8 8.17 4.69 49.26
C ARG A 8 7.78 3.21 49.33
N TYR A 9 6.61 2.86 48.79
CA TYR A 9 6.09 1.49 48.82
C TYR A 9 7.02 0.49 48.11
N PHE A 10 7.57 0.88 46.96
CA PHE A 10 8.48 0.04 46.18
C PHE A 10 9.96 0.25 46.51
N ASN A 11 10.29 1.10 47.50
CA ASN A 11 11.65 1.49 47.89
C ASN A 11 12.56 1.90 46.71
N VAL A 12 12.02 2.69 45.77
CA VAL A 12 12.76 3.17 44.59
C VAL A 12 12.68 4.69 44.47
N PRO A 13 13.70 5.36 43.90
CA PRO A 13 13.67 6.81 43.72
C PRO A 13 12.45 7.28 42.91
N LYS A 14 11.86 8.41 43.30
CA LYS A 14 10.68 9.00 42.62
C LYS A 14 10.93 9.21 41.12
N SER A 15 12.17 9.53 40.73
CA SER A 15 12.57 9.68 39.33
C SER A 15 12.36 8.41 38.51
N VAL A 16 12.54 7.23 39.09
CA VAL A 16 12.30 5.93 38.42
C VAL A 16 10.81 5.71 38.17
N ILE A 17 9.97 6.02 39.17
CA ILE A 17 8.50 6.01 39.02
C ILE A 17 8.07 7.01 37.94
N SER A 18 8.65 8.22 37.95
CA SER A 18 8.36 9.25 36.95
C SER A 18 8.82 8.85 35.54
N SER A 19 9.99 8.24 35.39
CA SER A 19 10.52 7.82 34.09
C SER A 19 9.75 6.64 33.49
N ARG A 20 9.21 5.76 34.34
CA ARG A 20 8.32 4.66 33.93
C ARG A 20 6.93 5.14 33.54
N ILE A 21 6.37 6.11 34.27
CA ILE A 21 5.07 6.73 33.94
C ILE A 21 5.19 7.61 32.67
N CYS A 22 6.30 8.32 32.50
CA CYS A 22 6.54 9.21 31.36
C CYS A 22 7.25 8.52 30.17
N GLY A 23 7.48 7.20 30.22
CA GLY A 23 7.91 6.39 29.08
C GLY A 23 9.32 6.64 28.50
N LYS A 24 10.31 7.07 29.30
CA LYS A 24 11.62 7.55 28.77
C LYS A 24 12.79 6.53 28.74
N TYR A 25 12.60 5.28 29.18
CA TYR A 25 13.60 4.22 28.95
C TYR A 25 12.99 3.07 28.14
N SER A 26 13.70 2.72 27.07
CA SER A 26 13.43 1.61 26.18
C SER A 26 14.47 0.50 26.39
N VAL A 27 14.09 -0.72 25.97
CA VAL A 27 14.98 -1.76 25.42
C VAL A 27 15.87 -2.50 26.44
N ASN A 28 15.66 -3.84 26.50
CA ASN A 28 16.52 -4.88 27.09
C ASN A 28 16.31 -5.29 28.55
N GLN A 29 15.11 -5.78 28.91
CA GLN A 29 14.99 -6.79 29.96
C GLN A 29 14.27 -8.02 29.41
N LEU A 30 15.06 -9.05 29.09
CA LEU A 30 14.58 -10.43 28.95
C LEU A 30 14.09 -10.91 30.32
N GLY A 31 12.83 -11.33 30.39
CA GLY A 31 12.14 -11.83 31.59
C GLY A 31 11.81 -10.69 32.56
N THR A 32 10.55 -10.27 32.76
CA THR A 32 9.47 -11.04 33.39
C THR A 32 8.08 -10.44 33.05
N GLY A 33 7.96 -9.83 31.87
CA GLY A 33 6.69 -9.27 31.37
C GLY A 33 5.95 -10.22 30.44
N ARG A 34 4.65 -10.02 30.26
CA ARG A 34 3.89 -10.65 29.16
C ARG A 34 4.62 -10.38 27.85
N ALA A 35 4.69 -11.41 27.00
CA ALA A 35 5.30 -11.29 25.69
C ALA A 35 4.66 -10.11 24.91
N PRO A 36 5.47 -9.32 24.19
CA PRO A 36 4.94 -8.23 23.38
C PRO A 36 3.94 -8.77 22.35
N ILE A 37 2.81 -8.09 22.22
CA ILE A 37 1.73 -8.46 21.28
C ILE A 37 2.20 -8.31 19.83
N PHE A 38 3.15 -7.41 19.59
CA PHE A 38 3.70 -7.10 18.28
C PHE A 38 5.15 -7.57 18.18
N SER A 39 5.55 -8.04 17.00
CA SER A 39 6.96 -8.29 16.73
C SER A 39 7.75 -6.98 16.73
N LYS A 40 9.06 -7.04 16.99
CA LYS A 40 9.96 -5.87 16.89
C LYS A 40 9.86 -5.18 15.53
N GLU A 41 9.58 -5.94 14.47
CA GLU A 41 9.35 -5.42 13.12
C GLU A 41 8.07 -4.57 13.05
N MET A 42 6.97 -5.05 13.64
CA MET A 42 5.70 -4.31 13.69
C MET A 42 5.81 -3.02 14.53
N GLU A 43 6.50 -3.08 15.66
CA GLU A 43 6.77 -1.91 16.51
C GLU A 43 7.62 -0.86 15.78
N GLY A 44 8.60 -1.29 14.98
CA GLY A 44 9.41 -0.41 14.13
C GLY A 44 8.59 0.32 13.08
N VAL A 45 7.61 -0.36 12.45
CA VAL A 45 6.71 0.25 11.45
C VAL A 45 5.79 1.28 12.10
N ILE A 46 5.23 0.97 13.28
CA ILE A 46 4.35 1.88 14.02
C ILE A 46 5.13 3.12 14.48
N SER A 47 6.32 2.92 15.05
CA SER A 47 7.18 4.02 15.50
C SER A 47 7.59 4.93 14.34
N SER A 48 7.89 4.37 13.17
CA SER A 48 8.26 5.14 11.99
C SER A 48 7.10 5.97 11.42
N ARG A 49 5.86 5.50 11.57
CA ARG A 49 4.63 6.22 11.19
C ARG A 49 4.30 7.36 12.16
N ILE A 50 4.48 7.15 13.46
CA ILE A 50 4.19 8.15 14.50
C ILE A 50 5.26 9.25 14.54
N CYS A 51 6.54 8.89 14.39
CA CYS A 51 7.65 9.84 14.41
C CYS A 51 7.89 10.56 13.07
N GLY A 52 7.04 10.35 12.06
CA GLY A 52 7.13 11.10 10.78
C GLY A 52 8.44 10.89 10.01
N LYS A 53 9.15 9.78 10.23
CA LYS A 53 10.44 9.49 9.54
C LYS A 53 10.27 9.24 8.04
N TYR A 54 9.04 9.03 7.58
CA TYR A 54 8.68 9.00 6.17
C TYR A 54 7.91 10.28 5.85
N SER A 55 8.35 11.04 4.83
CA SER A 55 7.57 12.17 4.35
C SER A 55 6.20 11.67 3.89
N VAL A 56 5.14 12.41 4.23
CA VAL A 56 3.75 12.13 3.81
C VAL A 56 3.62 12.02 2.27
N ASN A 57 4.64 12.45 1.54
CA ASN A 57 4.75 12.43 0.08
C ASN A 57 5.41 11.16 -0.50
N GLN A 58 5.80 10.16 0.32
CA GLN A 58 6.19 8.85 -0.22
C GLN A 58 4.95 8.08 -0.66
N LEU A 59 4.60 8.33 -1.92
CA LEU A 59 3.74 7.58 -2.82
C LEU A 59 3.46 6.12 -2.39
N GLY A 60 2.28 5.91 -1.80
CA GLY A 60 1.53 4.65 -1.85
C GLY A 60 2.05 3.51 -0.97
N THR A 61 1.39 3.27 0.16
CA THR A 61 1.51 2.05 1.00
C THR A 61 0.95 0.77 0.34
N GLY A 62 0.92 0.73 -1.00
CA GLY A 62 0.34 -0.33 -1.80
C GLY A 62 1.40 -1.18 -2.52
N ARG A 63 0.97 -2.32 -3.08
CA ARG A 63 1.83 -3.13 -3.96
C ARG A 63 2.27 -2.28 -5.16
N ALA A 64 3.51 -2.48 -5.58
CA ALA A 64 4.01 -1.89 -6.81
C ALA A 64 3.09 -2.25 -7.99
N PRO A 65 2.84 -1.30 -8.91
CA PRO A 65 2.08 -1.58 -10.13
C PRO A 65 2.78 -2.65 -10.97
N ILE A 66 1.99 -3.42 -11.73
CA ILE A 66 2.49 -4.54 -12.54
C ILE A 66 3.39 -4.05 -13.69
N PHE A 67 3.09 -2.87 -14.22
CA PHE A 67 3.82 -2.24 -15.32
C PHE A 67 4.37 -0.89 -14.89
N SER A 68 5.44 -0.45 -15.57
CA SER A 68 5.92 0.93 -15.44
C SER A 68 4.88 1.90 -16.02
N LYS A 69 4.99 3.19 -15.67
CA LYS A 69 4.10 4.23 -16.22
C LYS A 69 4.14 4.29 -17.74
N GLU A 70 5.33 4.12 -18.32
CA GLU A 70 5.55 4.13 -19.77
C GLU A 70 4.82 2.97 -20.45
N MET A 71 4.95 1.75 -19.92
CA MET A 71 4.25 0.57 -20.42
C MET A 71 2.73 0.71 -20.29
N GLU A 72 2.27 1.27 -19.17
CA GLU A 72 0.84 1.50 -18.95
C GLU A 72 0.26 2.54 -19.92
N GLU A 73 1.04 3.59 -20.22
CA GLU A 73 0.67 4.60 -21.22
C GLU A 73 0.59 4.00 -22.63
N GLU A 74 1.49 3.10 -23.01
CA GLU A 74 1.41 2.41 -24.30
C GLU A 74 0.14 1.55 -24.43
N ILE A 75 -0.26 0.86 -23.36
CA ILE A 75 -1.51 0.11 -23.31
C ILE A 75 -2.70 1.06 -23.46
N TYR A 76 -2.67 2.20 -22.78
CA TYR A 76 -3.70 3.23 -22.89
C TYR A 76 -3.85 3.76 -24.32
N GLN A 77 -2.74 4.11 -24.98
CA GLN A 77 -2.76 4.61 -26.36
C GLN A 77 -3.28 3.55 -27.34
N TYR A 78 -2.92 2.29 -27.13
CA TYR A 78 -3.43 1.18 -27.94
C TYR A 78 -4.94 1.04 -27.81
N ILE A 79 -5.47 0.98 -26.58
CA ILE A 79 -6.91 0.92 -26.30
C ILE A 79 -7.65 2.12 -26.88
N ARG A 80 -7.08 3.33 -26.76
CA ARG A 80 -7.71 4.55 -27.28
C ARG A 80 -7.89 4.50 -28.80
N LYS A 81 -6.90 3.98 -29.52
CA LYS A 81 -6.98 3.79 -30.99
C LYS A 81 -8.06 2.77 -31.36
N GLU A 82 -8.13 1.67 -30.63
CA GLU A 82 -9.15 0.63 -30.84
C GLU A 82 -10.57 1.18 -30.59
N LEU A 83 -10.77 1.95 -29.53
CA LEU A 83 -12.06 2.59 -29.25
C LEU A 83 -12.45 3.67 -30.27
N ALA A 84 -11.46 4.37 -30.84
CA ALA A 84 -11.70 5.37 -31.90
C ALA A 84 -12.21 4.74 -33.21
N SER A 85 -12.01 3.44 -33.42
CA SER A 85 -12.55 2.71 -34.57
C SER A 85 -14.08 2.57 -34.55
N GLY A 86 -14.73 2.95 -33.44
CA GLY A 86 -16.19 2.86 -33.28
C GLY A 86 -16.70 1.47 -32.91
N GLN A 87 -15.81 0.48 -32.74
CA GLN A 87 -16.20 -0.86 -32.29
C GLN A 87 -16.63 -0.86 -30.82
N LYS A 88 -17.75 -1.53 -30.54
CA LYS A 88 -18.22 -1.78 -29.18
C LYS A 88 -17.53 -3.03 -28.64
N HIS A 89 -16.60 -2.86 -27.71
CA HIS A 89 -15.97 -3.98 -27.04
C HIS A 89 -16.69 -4.32 -25.74
N SER A 90 -16.95 -5.61 -25.51
CA SER A 90 -17.26 -6.11 -24.17
C SER A 90 -16.04 -5.96 -23.27
N LYS A 91 -16.26 -5.93 -21.95
CA LYS A 91 -15.18 -5.96 -20.95
C LYS A 91 -14.22 -7.13 -21.18
N ASP A 92 -14.74 -8.31 -21.52
CA ASP A 92 -13.92 -9.50 -21.73
C ASP A 92 -13.12 -9.41 -23.04
N ASP A 93 -13.65 -8.74 -24.06
CA ASP A 93 -12.92 -8.45 -25.30
C ASP A 93 -11.76 -7.50 -25.03
N MET A 94 -11.99 -6.45 -24.23
CA MET A 94 -10.93 -5.52 -23.82
C MET A 94 -9.81 -6.24 -23.07
N LEU A 95 -10.15 -7.16 -22.16
CA LEU A 95 -9.16 -7.95 -21.44
C LEU A 95 -8.33 -8.83 -22.39
N ARG A 96 -8.98 -9.49 -23.36
CA ARG A 96 -8.31 -10.30 -24.38
C ARG A 96 -7.40 -9.46 -25.28
N LEU A 97 -7.88 -8.29 -25.70
CA LEU A 97 -7.15 -7.35 -26.54
C LEU A 97 -5.89 -6.82 -25.85
N ILE A 98 -6.02 -6.45 -24.57
CA ILE A 98 -4.87 -6.03 -23.75
C ILE A 98 -3.90 -7.21 -23.55
N GLY A 99 -4.41 -8.41 -23.27
CA GLY A 99 -3.58 -9.61 -23.14
C GLY A 99 -2.80 -9.94 -24.41
N LYS A 100 -3.45 -9.83 -25.57
CA LYS A 100 -2.81 -9.99 -26.88
C LYS A 100 -1.68 -8.97 -27.06
N PHE A 101 -1.94 -7.70 -26.81
CA PHE A 101 -0.93 -6.63 -26.91
C PHE A 101 0.30 -6.88 -26.03
N ILE A 102 0.09 -7.32 -24.79
CA ILE A 102 1.17 -7.64 -23.83
C ILE A 102 2.00 -8.83 -24.32
N ASN A 103 1.33 -9.87 -24.82
CA ASN A 103 1.98 -11.08 -25.34
C ASN A 103 2.76 -10.78 -26.63
N ASP A 104 2.21 -9.98 -27.54
CA ASP A 104 2.87 -9.58 -28.79
C ASP A 104 4.17 -8.81 -28.53
N ARG A 105 4.24 -8.08 -27.40
CA ARG A 105 5.45 -7.37 -26.95
C ARG A 105 6.36 -8.20 -26.04
N ASN A 106 6.01 -9.45 -25.78
CA ASN A 106 6.73 -10.37 -24.90
C ASN A 106 6.98 -9.79 -23.48
N TRP A 107 6.04 -9.00 -22.97
CA TRP A 107 6.15 -8.40 -21.63
C TRP A 107 5.83 -9.43 -20.54
N LYS A 108 6.74 -9.58 -19.58
CA LYS A 108 6.53 -10.47 -18.42
C LYS A 108 5.49 -9.86 -17.49
N ALA A 109 4.32 -10.49 -17.42
CA ALA A 109 3.26 -10.10 -16.50
C ALA A 109 2.75 -11.31 -15.70
N PRO A 110 2.35 -11.15 -14.42
CA PRO A 110 1.82 -12.22 -13.57
C PRO A 110 0.35 -12.55 -13.91
N PHE A 111 -0.01 -12.48 -15.19
CA PHE A 111 -1.36 -12.68 -15.68
C PHE A 111 -1.60 -14.13 -16.05
N LYS A 112 -2.75 -14.66 -15.63
CA LYS A 112 -3.15 -16.02 -15.95
C LYS A 112 -3.40 -16.11 -17.46
N HIS A 113 -2.67 -16.98 -18.16
CA HIS A 113 -2.71 -17.12 -19.63
C HIS A 113 -2.38 -15.82 -20.38
N GLY A 114 -1.61 -14.91 -19.79
CA GLY A 114 -1.28 -13.61 -20.39
C GLY A 114 -2.46 -12.63 -20.44
N ILE A 115 -3.60 -12.94 -19.82
CA ILE A 115 -4.79 -12.08 -19.81
C ILE A 115 -4.91 -11.35 -18.47
N PRO A 116 -4.99 -10.01 -18.46
CA PRO A 116 -5.18 -9.26 -17.24
C PRO A 116 -6.47 -9.65 -16.51
N GLY A 117 -6.43 -9.63 -15.18
CA GLY A 117 -7.60 -9.90 -14.36
C GLY A 117 -8.59 -8.72 -14.34
N LYS A 118 -9.86 -9.01 -14.07
CA LYS A 118 -10.93 -7.99 -13.92
C LYS A 118 -10.57 -6.88 -12.94
N ARG A 119 -9.90 -7.22 -11.83
CA ARG A 119 -9.43 -6.26 -10.82
C ARG A 119 -8.37 -5.31 -11.38
N TRP A 120 -7.42 -5.82 -12.15
CA TRP A 120 -6.38 -4.99 -12.76
C TRP A 120 -7.02 -3.99 -13.73
N TYR A 121 -7.93 -4.46 -14.59
CA TYR A 121 -8.62 -3.61 -15.54
C TYR A 121 -9.48 -2.52 -14.89
N SER A 122 -10.20 -2.85 -13.81
CA SER A 122 -10.94 -1.84 -13.05
C SER A 122 -10.03 -0.76 -12.46
N LEU A 123 -8.85 -1.13 -11.97
CA LEU A 123 -7.86 -0.16 -11.46
C LEU A 123 -7.22 0.65 -12.59
N PHE A 124 -6.95 0.01 -13.73
CA PHE A 124 -6.45 0.67 -14.93
C PHE A 124 -7.42 1.76 -15.42
N LEU A 125 -8.71 1.44 -15.54
CA LEU A 125 -9.73 2.44 -15.89
C LEU A 125 -9.91 3.54 -14.83
N ALA A 126 -9.69 3.23 -13.55
CA ALA A 126 -9.72 4.24 -12.49
C ALA A 126 -8.57 5.25 -12.62
N ARG A 127 -7.41 4.83 -13.14
CA ARG A 127 -6.28 5.70 -13.46
C ARG A 127 -6.49 6.45 -14.78
N HIS A 128 -7.08 5.79 -15.77
CA HIS A 128 -7.36 6.35 -17.10
C HIS A 128 -8.86 6.59 -17.31
N THR A 129 -9.40 7.59 -16.62
CA THR A 129 -10.84 7.90 -16.63
C THR A 129 -11.36 8.29 -18.01
N GLU A 130 -10.50 8.74 -18.91
CA GLU A 130 -10.83 9.09 -20.30
C GLU A 130 -11.34 7.90 -21.12
N LEU A 131 -10.90 6.68 -20.79
CA LEU A 131 -11.39 5.45 -21.42
C LEU A 131 -12.76 5.03 -20.89
N ASN A 132 -13.19 5.58 -19.75
CA ASN A 132 -14.47 5.27 -19.12
C ASN A 132 -15.60 6.12 -19.74
N THR A 133 -15.86 5.88 -21.02
CA THR A 133 -16.79 6.63 -21.88
C THR A 133 -18.26 6.53 -21.46
N ARG A 134 -18.59 5.84 -20.35
CA ARG A 134 -19.94 5.83 -19.77
C ARG A 134 -20.29 7.11 -19.01
N LYS A 135 -19.32 8.00 -18.73
CA LYS A 135 -19.54 9.29 -18.06
C LYS A 135 -19.12 10.47 -18.95
N LYS A 136 -20.04 10.96 -19.78
CA LYS A 136 -20.20 12.38 -20.16
C LYS A 136 -21.30 12.49 -21.23
N ASN A 137 -22.55 12.42 -20.78
CA ASN A 137 -23.65 13.17 -21.39
C ASN A 137 -24.30 13.93 -20.23
N LYS A 138 -23.94 15.20 -20.09
CA LYS A 138 -24.75 16.19 -19.38
C LYS A 138 -24.80 17.43 -20.25
#